data_AF-A0A7Y4RHV5-F1
#
_entry.id   AF-A0A7Y4RHV5-F1
#
_cell.length_a   1.000
_cell.length_b   1.000
_cell.length_c   1.000
_cell.angle_alpha   90.00
_cell.angle_beta   90.00
_cell.angle_gamma   90.00
#
_symmetry.space_group_name_H-M   'P 1'
#
loop_
_entity.id
_entity.type
_entity.pdbx_description
1 polymer ?
#
loop_
_entity_poly.entity_id
_entity_poly.type
_entity_poly.pdbx_seq_one_letter_code
_entity_poly.pdbx_strand_id
1 'polypeptide(L)'
;MNTKPIENAEPMEDPNALLEKALIAEYLKEKGYSHEDLKKLPAELVEKLMKEASQYASLKMEEVRARAHFVKELHDDASSLEK
;
A
#
# COMPACT_ATOMS: atom_id res chain seq x y z
N MET A 1 11.70 5.23 -40.18
CA MET A 1 10.62 4.80 -39.26
C MET A 1 10.48 5.89 -38.22
N ASN A 2 9.36 6.60 -38.21
CA ASN A 2 9.16 7.74 -37.31
C ASN A 2 8.47 7.25 -36.04
N THR A 3 9.23 7.12 -34.95
CA THR A 3 8.67 6.82 -33.63
C THR A 3 8.09 8.10 -33.05
N LYS A 4 6.76 8.24 -33.10
CA LYS A 4 6.05 9.29 -32.37
C LYS A 4 6.25 9.10 -30.86
N PRO A 5 6.45 10.16 -30.06
CA PRO A 5 6.48 10.05 -28.61
C PRO A 5 5.10 9.63 -28.10
N ILE A 6 5.07 8.72 -27.12
CA ILE A 6 3.83 8.32 -26.43
C ILE A 6 3.49 9.47 -25.47
N GLU A 7 2.66 10.42 -25.91
CA GLU A 7 2.32 11.64 -25.16
C GLU A 7 1.22 11.44 -24.09
N ASN A 8 0.78 10.20 -23.82
CA ASN A 8 -0.24 9.92 -22.81
C ASN A 8 0.06 8.60 -22.08
N ALA A 9 1.11 8.58 -21.26
CA ALA A 9 1.14 7.62 -20.16
C ALA A 9 0.36 8.27 -19.01
N GLU A 10 -0.81 7.74 -18.67
CA GLU A 10 -1.45 8.10 -17.41
C GLU A 10 -0.44 7.93 -16.28
N PRO A 11 -0.37 8.85 -15.30
CA PRO A 11 0.58 8.72 -14.20
C PRO A 11 0.31 7.40 -13.50
N MET A 12 1.19 6.42 -13.71
CA MET A 12 1.11 5.11 -13.10
C MET A 12 1.11 5.35 -11.59
N GLU A 13 -0.02 5.10 -10.92
CA GLU A 13 -0.12 5.34 -9.48
C GLU A 13 1.03 4.61 -8.77
N ASP A 14 1.71 5.31 -7.85
CA ASP A 14 2.79 4.76 -7.06
C ASP A 14 2.32 3.44 -6.40
N PRO A 15 3.00 2.29 -6.62
CA PRO A 15 2.61 1.02 -6.05
C PRO A 15 2.43 1.04 -4.53
N ASN A 16 3.20 1.89 -3.83
CA ASN A 16 3.03 2.07 -2.39
C ASN A 16 1.73 2.80 -2.05
N ALA A 17 1.36 3.82 -2.82
CA ALA A 17 0.08 4.50 -2.65
C ALA A 17 -1.11 3.56 -2.96
N LEU A 18 -0.99 2.68 -3.96
CA LEU A 18 -1.98 1.65 -4.24
C LEU A 18 -2.13 0.67 -3.07
N LEU A 19 -1.01 0.21 -2.50
CA LEU A 19 -1.00 -0.70 -1.36
C LEU A 19 -1.60 -0.02 -0.11
N GLU A 20 -1.23 1.23 0.17
CA GLU A 20 -1.77 2.00 1.30
C GLU A 20 -3.29 2.13 1.20
N LYS A 21 -3.82 2.52 0.03
CA LYS A 21 -5.27 2.60 -0.23
C LYS A 21 -5.97 1.26 0.03
N ALA A 22 -5.37 0.16 -0.42
CA ALA A 22 -5.92 -1.18 -0.22
C ALA A 22 -5.95 -1.57 1.27
N LEU A 23 -4.88 -1.30 2.01
CA LEU A 23 -4.79 -1.58 3.45
C LEU A 23 -5.75 -0.72 4.28
N ILE A 24 -5.95 0.54 3.91
CA ILE A 24 -6.98 1.40 4.51
C ILE A 24 -8.37 0.81 4.26
N ALA A 25 -8.67 0.39 3.02
CA ALA A 25 -9.95 -0.22 2.68
C ALA A 25 -10.18 -1.53 3.46
N GLU A 26 -9.14 -2.33 3.65
CA GLU A 26 -9.17 -3.54 4.47
C GLU A 26 -9.51 -3.24 5.93
N TYR A 27 -8.81 -2.29 6.55
CA TYR A 27 -9.08 -1.89 7.93
C TYR A 27 -10.53 -1.41 8.10
N LEU A 28 -11.02 -0.56 7.19
CA LEU A 28 -12.40 -0.08 7.24
C LEU A 28 -13.39 -1.26 7.15
N LYS A 29 -13.14 -2.21 6.26
CA LYS A 29 -13.97 -3.41 6.11
C LYS A 29 -13.97 -4.27 7.37
N GLU A 30 -12.83 -4.42 8.06
CA GLU A 30 -12.76 -5.11 9.36
C GLU A 30 -13.59 -4.41 10.45
N LYS A 31 -13.70 -3.09 10.37
CA LYS A 31 -14.58 -2.30 11.24
C LYS A 31 -16.04 -2.26 10.80
N GLY A 32 -16.39 -2.92 9.69
CA GLY A 32 -17.74 -2.97 9.14
C GLY A 32 -18.14 -1.74 8.31
N TYR A 33 -17.16 -0.95 7.86
CA TYR A 33 -17.38 0.25 7.04
C TYR A 33 -16.81 0.10 5.64
N SER A 34 -17.43 0.77 4.68
CA SER A 34 -16.85 1.10 3.38
C SER A 34 -16.46 2.59 3.31
N HIS A 35 -15.70 2.96 2.28
CA HIS A 35 -15.39 4.37 2.01
C HIS A 35 -16.66 5.22 1.80
N GLU A 36 -17.72 4.63 1.22
CA GLU A 36 -18.99 5.31 1.02
C GLU A 36 -19.76 5.51 2.34
N ASP A 37 -19.57 4.62 3.32
CA ASP A 37 -20.18 4.78 4.64
C ASP A 37 -19.59 5.95 5.40
N LEU A 38 -18.28 6.20 5.24
CA LEU A 38 -17.60 7.34 5.89
C LEU A 38 -18.27 8.68 5.58
N LYS A 39 -18.81 8.86 4.37
CA LYS A 39 -19.51 10.10 3.97
C LYS A 39 -20.77 10.38 4.78
N LYS A 40 -21.32 9.37 5.46
CA LYS A 40 -22.55 9.44 6.25
C LYS A 40 -22.28 9.50 7.76
N LEU A 41 -21.03 9.33 8.18
CA LEU A 41 -20.65 9.30 9.58
C LEU A 41 -20.34 10.72 10.11
N PRO A 42 -20.44 10.93 11.43
CA PRO A 42 -19.95 12.15 12.06
C PRO A 42 -18.45 12.37 11.77
N ALA A 43 -18.07 13.62 11.53
CA ALA A 43 -16.69 13.98 11.17
C ALA A 43 -15.65 13.46 12.18
N GLU A 44 -15.95 13.54 13.48
CA GLU A 44 -15.08 13.03 14.55
C GLU A 44 -14.82 11.52 14.44
N LEU A 45 -15.84 10.75 14.06
CA LEU A 45 -15.72 9.31 13.89
C LEU A 45 -14.93 8.99 12.62
N VAL A 46 -15.16 9.72 11.53
CA VAL A 46 -14.36 9.58 10.30
C VAL A 46 -12.90 9.88 10.58
N GLU A 47 -12.60 10.97 11.28
CA GLU A 47 -11.23 11.34 11.63
C GLU A 47 -10.56 10.24 12.47
N LYS A 48 -11.27 9.70 13.47
CA LYS A 48 -10.77 8.59 14.28
C LYS A 48 -10.49 7.35 13.43
N LEU A 49 -11.45 6.91 12.62
CA LEU A 49 -11.32 5.74 11.76
C LEU A 49 -10.16 5.89 10.78
N MET A 50 -10.00 7.05 10.16
CA MET A 50 -8.92 7.30 9.20
C MET A 50 -7.56 7.36 9.89
N LYS A 51 -7.45 7.94 11.08
CA LYS A 51 -6.20 7.89 11.87
C LYS A 51 -5.79 6.46 12.18
N GLU A 52 -6.73 5.64 12.64
CA GLU A 52 -6.47 4.23 12.94
C GLU A 52 -6.14 3.44 11.66
N ALA A 53 -6.84 3.69 10.55
CA ALA A 53 -6.59 3.05 9.27
C ALA A 53 -5.20 3.39 8.70
N SER A 54 -4.77 4.66 8.77
CA SER A 54 -3.43 5.07 8.34
C SER A 54 -2.33 4.44 9.21
N GLN A 55 -2.55 4.32 10.52
CA GLN A 55 -1.62 3.61 11.41
C GLN A 55 -1.53 2.11 11.06
N TYR A 56 -2.67 1.47 10.82
CA TYR A 56 -2.73 0.08 10.37
C TYR A 56 -1.95 -0.13 9.05
N ALA A 57 -2.22 0.71 8.04
CA ALA A 57 -1.55 0.63 6.75
C ALA A 57 -0.03 0.81 6.87
N SER A 58 0.42 1.78 7.67
CA SER A 58 1.84 2.04 7.92
C SER A 58 2.54 0.81 8.52
N LEU A 59 1.93 0.17 9.53
CA LEU A 59 2.47 -1.04 10.16
C LEU A 59 2.54 -2.21 9.17
N LYS A 60 1.51 -2.40 8.35
CA LYS A 60 1.47 -3.47 7.35
C LYS A 60 2.46 -3.26 6.21
N MET A 61 2.65 -2.02 5.77
CA MET A 61 3.67 -1.72 4.77
C MET A 61 5.08 -2.00 5.29
N GLU A 62 5.36 -1.72 6.56
CA GLU A 62 6.65 -2.05 7.18
C GLU A 62 6.84 -3.56 7.31
N GLU A 63 5.78 -4.31 7.66
CA GLU A 63 5.82 -5.78 7.65
C GLU A 63 6.18 -6.33 6.26
N VAL A 64 5.54 -5.82 5.21
CA VAL A 64 5.83 -6.22 3.81
C VAL A 64 7.27 -5.88 3.44
N ARG A 65 7.73 -4.68 3.79
CA ARG A 65 9.10 -4.22 3.53
C ARG A 65 10.14 -5.09 4.22
N ALA A 66 9.97 -5.37 5.51
CA ALA A 66 10.87 -6.22 6.28
C ALA A 66 10.96 -7.63 5.69
N ARG A 67 9.82 -8.21 5.29
CA ARG A 67 9.78 -9.53 4.63
C ARG A 67 10.47 -9.52 3.27
N ALA A 68 10.28 -8.47 2.48
CA ALA A 68 10.96 -8.34 1.18
C ALA A 68 12.48 -8.22 1.36
N HIS A 69 12.94 -7.45 2.33
CA HIS A 69 14.36 -7.36 2.67
C HIS A 69 14.93 -8.71 3.10
N PHE A 70 14.26 -9.41 4.02
CA PHE A 70 14.70 -10.73 4.48
C PHE A 70 14.82 -11.75 3.34
N VAL A 71 13.83 -11.82 2.44
CA VAL A 71 13.89 -12.70 1.27
C VAL A 71 15.06 -12.34 0.35
N LYS A 72 15.34 -11.05 0.19
CA LYS A 72 16.48 -10.59 -0.60
C LYS A 72 17.81 -11.02 0.02
N GLU A 73 17.98 -10.80 1.33
CA GLU A 73 19.17 -11.23 2.07
C GLU A 73 19.43 -12.73 1.92
N LEU A 74 18.38 -13.55 2.04
CA LEU A 74 18.50 -15.01 1.86
C LEU A 74 18.97 -15.40 0.44
N HIS A 75 18.49 -14.72 -0.60
CA HIS A 75 18.93 -14.97 -1.97
C HIS A 75 20.37 -14.51 -2.20
N ASP A 76 20.76 -13.35 -1.66
CA ASP A 76 22.10 -12.80 -1.79
C ASP A 76 23.14 -13.70 -1.09
N ASP A 77 22.81 -14.23 0.10
CA ASP A 77 23.64 -15.19 0.83
C ASP A 77 23.79 -16.52 0.09
N ALA A 78 22.69 -17.07 -0.45
CA ALA A 78 22.72 -18.30 -1.22
C ALA A 78 23.62 -18.18 -2.46
N SER A 79 23.54 -17.04 -3.16
CA SER A 79 24.37 -16.77 -4.34
C SER A 79 25.86 -16.61 -4.03
N SER A 80 26.19 -16.24 -2.79
CA SER A 80 27.56 -16.07 -2.32
C SER A 80 28.24 -17.40 -1.96
N LEU A 81 27.47 -18.46 -1.72
CA LEU A 81 27.96 -19.81 -1.43
C LEU A 81 28.26 -20.65 -2.69
N GLU A 82 27.82 -20.21 -3.87
CA GLU A 82 28.07 -20.87 -5.16
C GLU A 82 29.36 -20.39 -5.87
N LYS A 83 30.21 -19.61 -5.18
CA LYS A 83 31.51 -19.12 -5.67
C LYS A 83 32.68 -19.69 -4.88
#